data_AF-A0A925KQJ3-F1
#
_entry.id   AF-A0A925KQJ3-F1
#
_cell.length_a   1.000
_cell.length_b   1.000
_cell.length_c   1.000
_cell.angle_alpha   90.00
_cell.angle_beta   90.00
_cell.angle_gamma   90.00
#
_symmetry.space_group_name_H-M   'P 1'
#
loop_
_entity.id
_entity.type
_entity.pdbx_description
1 polymer ?
#
loop_
_entity_poly.entity_id
_entity_poly.type
_entity_poly.pdbx_seq_one_letter_code
_entity_poly.pdbx_strand_id
1 'polypeptide(L)'
;MTPFWSRTCGRILNQGDLLTGCLIPVFNPDFGNSATEEVPISEADLIIVTQTCDLEHGKVSFGGLCPIYPLSEFEEVNSKFKKKGQWEEVRKGRVPGLHLLASPLTPQDNQKALVVDFGQIFSLPFGYLAARAEALGNRWRLDSPFLEHFSQAFARFFMRVGLPSTIPPFK
;
A
#
# COMPACT_ATOMS: atom_id res chain seq x y z
N MET A 1 -3.13 12.14 22.62
CA MET A 1 -2.66 12.05 21.22
C MET A 1 -3.50 10.98 20.56
N THR A 2 -4.17 11.26 19.45
CA THR A 2 -4.99 10.26 18.74
C THR A 2 -4.08 9.13 18.24
N PRO A 3 -4.41 7.85 18.46
CA PRO A 3 -3.59 6.75 17.98
C PRO A 3 -3.55 6.72 16.45
N PHE A 4 -2.39 6.41 15.88
CA PHE A 4 -2.25 6.18 14.43
C PHE A 4 -2.82 4.82 14.02
N TRP A 5 -2.72 3.84 14.92
CA TRP A 5 -3.01 2.45 14.66
C TRP A 5 -3.85 1.84 15.79
N SER A 6 -4.79 0.98 15.42
CA SER A 6 -5.49 0.07 16.32
C SER A 6 -5.09 -1.38 16.06
N ARG A 7 -5.22 -2.22 17.09
CA ARG A 7 -5.11 -3.67 16.95
C ARG A 7 -6.46 -4.23 16.50
N THR A 8 -6.43 -5.09 15.49
CA THR A 8 -7.61 -5.82 15.00
C THR A 8 -7.25 -7.27 14.74
N CYS A 9 -8.26 -8.15 14.66
CA CYS A 9 -8.06 -9.58 14.43
C CYS A 9 -9.19 -10.18 13.60
N GLY A 10 -8.99 -11.42 13.16
CA GLY A 10 -9.96 -12.18 12.37
C GLY A 10 -9.97 -11.82 10.88
N ARG A 11 -10.95 -12.34 10.16
CA ARG A 11 -11.02 -12.34 8.68
C ARG A 11 -11.50 -11.04 8.05
N ILE A 12 -12.13 -10.16 8.81
CA ILE A 12 -12.75 -8.93 8.29
C ILE A 12 -11.65 -7.94 7.91
N LEU A 13 -11.51 -7.69 6.61
CA LEU A 13 -10.56 -6.73 6.05
C LEU A 13 -11.16 -5.34 5.98
N ASN A 14 -10.34 -4.32 6.23
CA ASN A 14 -10.71 -2.91 6.03
C ASN A 14 -9.55 -2.15 5.38
N GLN A 15 -9.85 -0.99 4.80
CA GLN A 15 -8.81 -0.09 4.32
C GLN A 15 -7.82 0.24 5.45
N GLY A 16 -6.53 0.26 5.14
CA GLY A 16 -5.48 0.54 6.11
C GLY A 16 -5.08 -0.65 6.99
N ASP A 17 -5.64 -1.85 6.78
CA ASP A 17 -5.11 -3.07 7.38
C ASP A 17 -3.69 -3.35 6.85
N LEU A 18 -2.75 -3.58 7.77
CA LEU A 18 -1.40 -4.03 7.48
C LEU A 18 -1.35 -5.56 7.51
N LEU A 19 -1.07 -6.17 6.35
CA LEU A 19 -0.92 -7.61 6.17
C LEU A 19 0.54 -7.94 5.85
N THR A 20 1.24 -8.49 6.83
CA THR A 20 2.65 -8.87 6.66
C THR A 20 2.79 -10.23 5.96
N GLY A 21 3.90 -10.45 5.27
CA GLY A 21 4.26 -11.71 4.60
C GLY A 21 3.19 -12.25 3.64
N CYS A 22 2.62 -11.37 2.81
CA CYS A 22 1.74 -11.75 1.72
C CYS A 22 2.54 -12.30 0.56
N LEU A 23 2.05 -13.38 -0.04
CA LEU A 23 2.60 -14.00 -1.24
C LEU A 23 2.16 -13.21 -2.47
N ILE A 24 3.14 -12.76 -3.25
CA ILE A 24 2.94 -11.99 -4.48
C ILE A 24 3.67 -12.67 -5.64
N PRO A 25 3.04 -12.78 -6.83
CA PRO A 25 3.74 -13.21 -8.03
C PRO A 25 4.73 -12.14 -8.48
N VAL A 26 5.92 -12.55 -8.89
CA VAL A 26 6.98 -11.66 -9.41
C VAL A 26 7.19 -11.95 -10.89
N PHE A 27 6.84 -10.98 -11.73
CA PHE A 27 7.01 -11.09 -13.17
C PHE A 27 8.38 -10.56 -13.60
N ASN A 28 9.11 -11.36 -14.38
CA ASN A 28 10.32 -10.95 -15.08
C ASN A 28 9.97 -10.06 -16.30
N PRO A 29 10.90 -9.22 -16.80
CA PRO A 29 10.68 -8.42 -18.00
C PRO A 29 10.31 -9.24 -19.25
N ASP A 30 10.73 -10.50 -19.30
CA ASP A 30 10.47 -11.43 -20.40
C ASP A 30 9.18 -12.26 -20.21
N PHE A 31 8.36 -11.93 -19.21
CA PHE A 31 7.12 -12.64 -18.91
C PHE A 31 6.16 -12.65 -20.11
N GLY A 32 5.54 -13.80 -20.36
CA GLY A 32 4.52 -13.96 -21.41
C GLY A 32 5.08 -14.37 -22.77
N ASN A 33 6.37 -14.74 -22.84
CA ASN A 33 6.99 -15.29 -24.05
C ASN A 33 6.71 -16.79 -24.28
N SER A 34 6.07 -17.46 -23.32
CA SER A 34 5.66 -18.87 -23.41
C SER A 34 4.16 -19.03 -23.18
N ALA A 35 3.56 -20.07 -23.77
CA ALA A 35 2.14 -20.37 -23.56
C ALA A 35 1.83 -20.78 -22.10
N THR A 36 2.83 -21.29 -21.38
CA THR A 36 2.80 -21.58 -19.95
C THR A 36 4.17 -21.23 -19.39
N GLU A 37 4.20 -20.52 -18.26
CA GLU A 37 5.42 -20.07 -17.61
C GLU A 37 5.24 -20.19 -16.09
N GLU A 38 6.26 -20.70 -15.40
CA GLU A 38 6.28 -20.72 -13.95
C GLU A 38 6.69 -19.34 -13.43
N VAL A 39 5.86 -18.77 -12.56
CA VAL A 39 6.10 -17.43 -11.99
C VAL A 39 6.57 -17.57 -10.56
N PRO A 40 7.75 -17.02 -10.20
CA PRO A 40 8.23 -17.06 -8.82
C PRO A 40 7.29 -16.26 -7.91
N ILE A 41 7.16 -16.74 -6.67
CA ILE A 41 6.40 -16.07 -5.61
C ILE A 41 7.40 -15.45 -4.64
N SER A 42 7.16 -14.20 -4.25
CA SER A 42 7.87 -13.51 -3.18
C SER A 42 6.93 -13.23 -2.02
N GLU A 43 7.50 -12.99 -0.84
CA GLU A 43 6.78 -12.41 0.29
C GLU A 43 6.94 -10.90 0.32
N ALA A 44 5.89 -10.18 0.72
CA ALA A 44 5.89 -8.74 0.93
C ALA A 44 4.92 -8.33 2.03
N ASP A 45 5.26 -7.26 2.75
CA ASP A 45 4.35 -6.58 3.66
C ASP A 45 3.49 -5.59 2.87
N LEU A 46 2.18 -5.70 3.01
CA LEU A 46 1.21 -4.97 2.20
C LEU A 46 0.20 -4.22 3.08
N ILE A 47 -0.21 -3.02 2.65
CA ILE A 47 -1.29 -2.26 3.27
C ILE A 47 -2.48 -2.15 2.31
N ILE A 48 -3.70 -2.39 2.81
CA ILE A 48 -4.92 -2.34 1.99
C ILE A 48 -5.25 -0.89 1.61
N VAL A 49 -5.39 -0.63 0.30
CA VAL A 49 -5.82 0.67 -0.24
C VAL A 49 -7.26 0.68 -0.73
N THR A 50 -7.84 -0.48 -1.07
CA THR A 50 -9.25 -0.59 -1.42
C THR A 50 -10.14 -0.08 -0.30
N GLN A 51 -11.17 0.68 -0.65
CA GLN A 51 -12.07 1.30 0.33
C GLN A 51 -12.85 0.23 1.09
N THR A 52 -13.09 0.46 2.39
CA THR A 52 -13.82 -0.46 3.24
C THR A 52 -15.22 -0.79 2.69
N CYS A 53 -15.95 0.19 2.16
CA CYS A 53 -17.27 -0.03 1.58
C CYS A 53 -17.27 -1.02 0.41
N ASP A 54 -16.15 -1.12 -0.32
CA ASP A 54 -15.98 -2.09 -1.42
C ASP A 54 -15.62 -3.48 -0.88
N LEU A 55 -14.92 -3.55 0.25
CA LEU A 55 -14.55 -4.80 0.92
C LEU A 55 -15.73 -5.44 1.68
N GLU A 56 -16.67 -4.63 2.13
CA GLU A 56 -17.86 -5.10 2.84
C GLU A 56 -18.69 -6.06 1.98
N HIS A 57 -19.20 -7.10 2.63
CA HIS A 57 -19.98 -8.20 2.02
C HIS A 57 -19.25 -9.02 0.95
N GLY A 58 -17.92 -8.95 0.84
CA GLY A 58 -17.17 -9.77 -0.12
C GLY A 58 -17.57 -9.54 -1.58
N LYS A 59 -18.10 -8.34 -1.88
CA LYS A 59 -18.58 -7.96 -3.21
C LYS A 59 -17.45 -7.84 -4.23
N VAL A 60 -16.22 -7.68 -3.76
CA VAL A 60 -15.02 -7.63 -4.59
C VAL A 60 -14.30 -8.97 -4.61
N SER A 61 -13.97 -9.45 -5.81
CA SER A 61 -13.15 -10.65 -5.99
C SER A 61 -11.70 -10.43 -5.57
N PHE A 62 -11.23 -9.18 -5.61
CA PHE A 62 -9.85 -8.79 -5.34
C PHE A 62 -9.77 -7.55 -4.45
N GLY A 63 -8.78 -7.53 -3.56
CA GLY A 63 -8.37 -6.34 -2.81
C GLY A 63 -7.11 -5.73 -3.41
N GLY A 64 -7.10 -4.41 -3.52
CA GLY A 64 -5.94 -3.61 -3.89
C GLY A 64 -5.08 -3.30 -2.66
N LEU A 65 -3.78 -3.54 -2.78
CA LEU A 65 -2.80 -3.27 -1.75
C LEU A 65 -1.57 -2.60 -2.34
N CYS A 66 -0.87 -1.83 -1.50
CA CYS A 66 0.46 -1.29 -1.82
C CYS A 66 1.50 -1.91 -0.88
N PRO A 67 2.72 -2.16 -1.35
CA PRO A 67 3.82 -2.53 -0.48
C PRO A 67 4.12 -1.44 0.55
N ILE A 68 4.56 -1.88 1.72
CA ILE A 68 4.95 -1.02 2.84
C ILE A 68 6.23 -1.54 3.47
N TYR A 69 7.20 -0.66 3.70
CA TYR A 69 8.54 -1.03 4.13
C TYR A 69 9.00 -0.20 5.32
N PRO A 70 9.83 -0.76 6.22
CA PRO A 70 10.73 0.04 7.04
C PRO A 70 11.61 0.92 6.16
N LEU A 71 11.92 2.15 6.60
CA LEU A 71 12.77 3.06 5.81
C LEU A 71 14.13 2.43 5.46
N SER A 72 14.72 1.67 6.39
CA SER A 72 16.01 1.01 6.20
C SER A 72 15.99 -0.01 5.06
N GLU A 73 14.92 -0.79 4.93
CA GLU A 73 14.78 -1.79 3.86
C GLU A 73 14.62 -1.08 2.50
N PHE A 74 13.79 -0.04 2.45
CA PHE A 74 13.59 0.73 1.23
C PHE A 74 14.88 1.42 0.76
N GLU A 75 15.74 1.85 1.69
CA GLU A 75 17.06 2.44 1.39
C GLU A 75 18.06 1.47 0.78
N GLU A 76 17.98 0.17 1.11
CA GLU A 76 18.89 -0.85 0.57
C GLU A 76 18.73 -0.99 -0.94
N VAL A 77 17.49 -0.96 -1.42
CA VAL A 77 17.16 -1.02 -2.84
C VAL A 77 17.14 0.37 -3.50
N ASN A 78 16.94 1.45 -2.73
CA ASN A 78 16.92 2.83 -3.21
C ASN A 78 17.94 3.72 -2.48
N SER A 79 19.23 3.55 -2.79
CA SER A 79 20.35 4.26 -2.15
C SER A 79 20.24 5.79 -2.15
N LYS A 80 19.44 6.39 -3.05
CA LYS A 80 19.15 7.83 -3.05
C LYS A 80 18.54 8.30 -1.72
N PHE A 81 17.71 7.49 -1.06
CA PHE A 81 17.02 7.87 0.18
C PHE A 81 17.92 7.87 1.42
N LYS A 82 19.10 7.24 1.35
CA LYS A 82 20.13 7.34 2.39
C LYS A 82 20.67 8.77 2.55
N LYS A 83 20.48 9.62 1.52
CA LYS A 83 20.91 11.02 1.57
C LYS A 83 20.03 11.81 2.54
N LYS A 84 20.68 12.62 3.39
CA LYS A 84 20.00 13.51 4.33
C LYS A 84 18.95 14.37 3.62
N GLY A 85 17.77 14.45 4.22
CA GLY A 85 16.65 15.28 3.74
C GLY A 85 15.73 14.61 2.73
N GLN A 86 16.08 13.45 2.15
CA GLN A 86 15.19 12.79 1.18
C GLN A 86 13.87 12.33 1.82
N TRP A 87 13.93 11.71 3.00
CA TRP A 87 12.72 11.33 3.75
C TRP A 87 11.88 12.53 4.18
N GLU A 88 12.51 13.69 4.42
CA GLU A 88 11.78 14.92 4.73
C GLU A 88 10.99 15.43 3.50
N GLU A 89 11.51 15.22 2.29
CA GLU A 89 10.76 15.53 1.07
C GLU A 89 9.59 14.56 0.86
N VAL A 90 9.74 13.27 1.21
CA VAL A 90 8.62 12.32 1.24
C VAL A 90 7.58 12.75 2.27
N ARG A 91 7.99 13.11 3.49
CA ARG A 91 7.11 13.59 4.56
C ARG A 91 6.30 14.83 4.16
N LYS A 92 6.89 15.72 3.37
CA LYS A 92 6.22 16.90 2.80
C LYS A 92 5.35 16.59 1.58
N GLY A 93 5.26 15.33 1.14
CA GLY A 93 4.48 14.90 -0.02
C GLY A 93 5.08 15.33 -1.37
N ARG A 94 6.38 15.65 -1.41
CA ARG A 94 7.06 16.17 -2.60
C ARG A 94 7.66 15.07 -3.48
N VAL A 95 7.74 13.85 -2.97
CA VAL A 95 8.17 12.68 -3.74
C VAL A 95 6.93 11.93 -4.24
N PRO A 96 6.62 11.99 -5.55
CA PRO A 96 5.49 11.24 -6.12
C PRO A 96 5.57 9.75 -5.81
N GLY A 97 4.42 9.15 -5.55
CA GLY A 97 4.31 7.70 -5.35
C GLY A 97 4.67 7.22 -3.94
N LEU A 98 5.33 8.01 -3.10
CA LEU A 98 5.69 7.60 -1.75
C LEU A 98 4.87 8.31 -0.68
N HIS A 99 4.52 7.59 0.37
CA HIS A 99 3.80 8.13 1.53
C HIS A 99 4.35 7.55 2.84
N LEU A 100 4.55 8.40 3.85
CA LEU A 100 5.05 7.96 5.15
C LEU A 100 3.90 7.70 6.13
N LEU A 101 4.01 6.59 6.86
CA LEU A 101 3.18 6.27 8.01
C LEU A 101 4.05 6.13 9.26
N ALA A 102 3.53 6.53 10.42
CA ALA A 102 4.25 6.34 11.68
C ALA A 102 4.37 4.84 12.01
N SER A 103 5.42 4.45 12.73
CA SER A 103 5.53 3.08 13.25
C SER A 103 4.35 2.72 14.15
N PRO A 104 3.75 1.53 14.04
CA PRO A 104 2.78 1.05 15.02
C PRO A 104 3.37 0.86 16.43
N LEU A 105 4.68 0.60 16.52
CA LEU A 105 5.35 0.30 17.79
C LEU A 105 5.99 1.55 18.41
N THR A 106 6.52 2.45 17.59
CA THR A 106 7.24 3.64 18.04
C THR A 106 6.84 4.88 17.22
N PRO A 107 5.57 5.33 17.30
CA PRO A 107 5.05 6.36 16.39
C PRO A 107 5.71 7.73 16.53
N GLN A 108 6.43 8.00 17.63
CA GLN A 108 7.15 9.26 17.84
C GLN A 108 8.56 9.27 17.21
N ASP A 109 9.08 8.10 16.82
CA ASP A 109 10.40 7.97 16.19
C ASP A 109 10.24 7.88 14.66
N ASN A 110 10.49 8.98 13.97
CA ASN A 110 10.42 9.06 12.52
C ASN A 110 11.45 8.16 11.82
N GLN A 111 12.53 7.72 12.48
CA GLN A 111 13.47 6.76 11.88
C GLN A 111 12.88 5.35 11.80
N LYS A 112 11.82 5.07 12.56
CA LYS A 112 11.06 3.82 12.54
C LYS A 112 9.78 3.92 11.71
N ALA A 113 9.56 5.04 11.03
CA ALA A 113 8.44 5.21 10.12
C ALA A 113 8.44 4.12 9.03
N LEU A 114 7.27 3.93 8.44
CA LEU A 114 7.07 3.06 7.31
C LEU A 114 6.86 3.91 6.05
N VAL A 115 7.35 3.45 4.92
CA VAL A 115 7.07 4.04 3.61
C VAL A 115 6.14 3.11 2.84
N VAL A 116 5.03 3.65 2.35
CA VAL A 116 4.14 2.99 1.40
C VAL A 116 4.53 3.43 -0.01
N ASP A 117 4.70 2.47 -0.91
CA ASP A 117 4.96 2.72 -2.32
C ASP A 117 3.69 2.55 -3.14
N PHE A 118 3.05 3.66 -3.51
CA PHE A 118 1.88 3.69 -4.39
C PHE A 118 2.22 3.41 -5.85
N GLY A 119 3.51 3.44 -6.23
CA GLY A 119 3.98 3.11 -7.58
C GLY A 119 3.79 1.63 -7.93
N GLN A 120 3.60 0.78 -6.92
CA GLN A 120 3.30 -0.63 -7.09
C GLN A 120 1.96 -0.98 -6.40
N ILE A 121 1.05 -1.58 -7.16
CA ILE A 121 -0.22 -2.07 -6.64
C ILE A 121 -0.34 -3.56 -6.93
N PHE A 122 -0.64 -4.31 -5.88
CA PHE A 122 -1.06 -5.70 -5.99
C PHE A 122 -2.58 -5.79 -5.91
N SER A 123 -3.16 -6.57 -6.80
CA SER A 123 -4.56 -6.98 -6.74
C SER A 123 -4.60 -8.45 -6.38
N LEU A 124 -4.93 -8.78 -5.14
CA LEU A 124 -4.88 -10.15 -4.62
C LEU A 124 -6.28 -10.67 -4.30
N PRO A 125 -6.55 -11.98 -4.46
CA PRO A 125 -7.86 -12.55 -4.20
C PRO A 125 -8.34 -12.27 -2.77
N PHE A 126 -9.58 -11.82 -2.61
CA PHE A 126 -10.12 -11.48 -1.29
C PHE A 126 -10.05 -12.66 -0.31
N GLY A 127 -10.39 -13.87 -0.78
CA GLY A 127 -10.34 -15.08 0.05
C GLY A 127 -8.92 -15.39 0.58
N TYR A 128 -7.90 -15.13 -0.24
CA TYR A 128 -6.50 -15.26 0.17
C TYR A 128 -6.14 -14.23 1.26
N LEU A 129 -6.49 -12.97 1.05
CA LEU A 129 -6.22 -11.89 2.02
C LEU A 129 -6.92 -12.14 3.36
N ALA A 130 -8.18 -12.58 3.33
CA ALA A 130 -8.95 -12.88 4.53
C ALA A 130 -8.35 -14.06 5.32
N ALA A 131 -7.87 -15.10 4.62
CA ALA A 131 -7.16 -16.21 5.24
C ALA A 131 -5.82 -15.77 5.83
N ARG A 132 -5.07 -14.89 5.14
CA ARG A 132 -3.82 -14.32 5.67
C ARG A 132 -4.07 -13.49 6.92
N ALA A 133 -5.10 -12.65 6.92
CA ALA A 133 -5.47 -11.83 8.08
C ALA A 133 -5.85 -12.67 9.32
N GLU A 134 -6.52 -13.79 9.12
CA GLU A 134 -6.83 -14.75 10.18
C GLU A 134 -5.57 -15.46 10.70
N ALA A 135 -4.70 -15.92 9.80
CA ALA A 135 -3.44 -16.57 10.17
C ALA A 135 -2.48 -15.65 10.95
N LEU A 136 -2.49 -14.34 10.66
CA LEU A 136 -1.72 -13.34 11.42
C LEU A 136 -2.26 -13.09 12.83
N GLY A 137 -3.54 -13.38 13.08
CA GLY A 137 -4.22 -13.04 14.34
C GLY A 137 -4.27 -11.53 14.55
N ASN A 138 -3.54 -11.02 15.55
CA ASN A 138 -3.51 -9.59 15.87
C ASN A 138 -2.66 -8.82 14.89
N ARG A 139 -3.29 -7.95 14.09
CA ARG A 139 -2.63 -7.06 13.13
C ARG A 139 -2.93 -5.60 13.42
N TRP A 140 -2.23 -4.72 12.71
CA TRP A 140 -2.42 -3.27 12.80
C TRP A 140 -3.38 -2.78 11.72
N ARG A 141 -4.20 -1.79 12.08
CA ARG A 141 -5.08 -1.05 11.18
C ARG A 141 -4.87 0.44 11.39
N LEU A 142 -4.79 1.21 10.31
CA LEU A 142 -4.81 2.67 10.41
C LEU A 142 -6.15 3.18 10.93
N ASP A 143 -6.11 4.08 11.90
CA ASP A 143 -7.29 4.76 12.42
C ASP A 143 -7.45 6.16 11.83
N SER A 144 -8.68 6.68 11.85
CA SER A 144 -8.97 8.07 11.55
C SER A 144 -8.29 9.02 12.56
N PRO A 145 -7.78 10.19 12.15
CA PRO A 145 -7.88 10.79 10.82
C PRO A 145 -6.80 10.32 9.81
N PHE A 146 -5.88 9.46 10.25
CA PHE A 146 -4.71 9.08 9.46
C PHE A 146 -5.08 8.19 8.27
N LEU A 147 -6.12 7.36 8.43
CA LEU A 147 -6.72 6.59 7.36
C LEU A 147 -7.24 7.48 6.22
N GLU A 148 -7.93 8.57 6.52
CA GLU A 148 -8.45 9.51 5.52
C GLU A 148 -7.30 10.24 4.80
N HIS A 149 -6.28 10.65 5.55
CA HIS A 149 -5.06 11.24 4.99
C HIS A 149 -4.34 10.27 4.04
N PHE A 150 -4.23 9.00 4.42
CA PHE A 150 -3.67 7.93 3.62
C PHE A 150 -4.48 7.72 2.33
N SER A 151 -5.80 7.55 2.44
CA SER A 151 -6.70 7.37 1.29
C SER A 151 -6.64 8.58 0.33
N GLN A 152 -6.58 9.80 0.87
CA GLN A 152 -6.43 11.01 0.07
C GLN A 152 -5.07 11.10 -0.63
N ALA A 153 -3.99 10.66 0.03
CA ALA A 153 -2.65 10.60 -0.58
C ALA A 153 -2.61 9.61 -1.75
N PHE A 154 -3.21 8.44 -1.58
CA PHE A 154 -3.36 7.44 -2.63
C PHE A 154 -4.18 7.99 -3.82
N ALA A 155 -5.34 8.59 -3.56
CA ALA A 155 -6.17 9.19 -4.61
C ALA A 155 -5.42 10.30 -5.38
N ARG A 156 -4.69 11.18 -4.69
CA ARG A 156 -3.88 12.24 -5.32
C ARG A 156 -2.75 11.71 -6.19
N PHE A 157 -2.28 10.49 -5.96
CA PHE A 157 -1.29 9.87 -6.83
C PHE A 157 -1.91 9.46 -8.17
N PHE A 158 -3.07 8.79 -8.14
CA PHE A 158 -3.78 8.31 -9.35
C PHE A 158 -4.49 9.41 -10.14
N MET A 159 -4.99 10.45 -9.48
CA MET A 159 -5.70 11.55 -10.15
C MET A 159 -4.79 12.48 -10.96
N ARG A 160 -3.47 12.24 -11.01
CA ARG A 160 -2.52 13.04 -11.81
C ARG A 160 -2.68 12.70 -13.28
N VAL A 161 -3.72 13.23 -13.91
CA VAL A 161 -3.96 13.11 -15.35
C VAL A 161 -3.70 14.44 -16.03
N GLY A 162 -3.00 14.41 -17.18
CA GLY A 162 -3.04 15.53 -18.12
C GLY A 162 -4.43 15.57 -18.74
N LEU A 163 -5.15 16.68 -18.58
CA LEU A 163 -6.47 16.82 -19.18
C LEU A 163 -6.33 16.86 -20.72
N PRO A 164 -7.08 16.04 -21.48
CA PRO A 164 -7.09 16.13 -22.93
C PRO A 164 -7.68 17.46 -23.39
N SER A 165 -7.40 17.88 -24.64
CA SER A 165 -8.15 18.96 -25.27
C SER A 165 -9.65 18.62 -25.25
N THR A 166 -10.48 19.61 -24.94
CA THR A 166 -11.93 19.46 -24.74
C THR A 166 -12.62 18.86 -25.97
N ILE A 167 -13.73 18.14 -25.76
CA ILE A 167 -14.59 17.65 -26.84
C ILE A 167 -15.05 18.85 -27.68
N PRO A 168 -14.92 18.82 -29.03
CA PRO A 168 -15.41 19.89 -29.89
C PRO A 168 -16.91 20.17 -29.66
N PRO A 169 -17.38 21.41 -29.89
CA PRO A 169 -18.80 21.73 -29.77
C PRO A 169 -19.64 20.86 -30.70
N PHE A 170 -20.84 20.47 -30.23
CA PHE A 170 -21.84 19.85 -31.08
C PHE A 170 -22.22 20.82 -32.20
N LYS A 171 -22.27 20.33 -33.44
CA LYS A 171 -22.73 21.11 -34.61
C LYS A 171 -24.25 21.19 -34.65
#